data_AF-A0A318UDX9-F1
#
_entry.id   AF-A0A318UDX9-F1
#
_cell.length_a   1.000
_cell.length_b   1.000
_cell.length_c   1.000
_cell.angle_alpha   90.00
_cell.angle_beta   90.00
_cell.angle_gamma   90.00
#
_symmetry.space_group_name_H-M   'P 1'
#
loop_
_entity.id
_entity.type
_entity.pdbx_description
1 polymer ?
#
loop_
_entity_poly.entity_id
_entity_poly.type
_entity_poly.pdbx_seq_one_letter_code
_entity_poly.pdbx_strand_id
1 'polypeptide(L)'
;MKTYILLFVLLTGFLTACQNTTPTSKKADSVITAENKTVSKLEKECYLYASGKDTIAMTLRKNGDQLSGDLLYSLFEKDRNYGTITGKMKGDSLFIHYIFDAEGMHSARELIFLKKGNQLLEGFGDVEEKNGEMVFKDPRKIQFNNSIVLQKGNCK
;
A
#
# COMPACT_ATOMS: atom_id res chain seq x y z
N MET A 1 -19.80 1.46 -49.51
CA MET A 1 -18.98 0.51 -50.29
C MET A 1 -17.87 1.27 -50.98
N LYS A 2 -16.62 1.08 -50.56
CA LYS A 2 -15.40 1.19 -51.37
C LYS A 2 -14.26 0.60 -50.54
N THR A 3 -13.96 -0.64 -50.89
CA THR A 3 -12.89 -1.50 -50.42
C THR A 3 -11.54 -1.00 -50.95
N TYR A 4 -10.53 -0.98 -50.09
CA TYR A 4 -9.14 -1.05 -50.54
C TYR A 4 -8.41 -2.10 -49.68
N ILE A 5 -8.16 -3.24 -50.30
CA ILE A 5 -7.27 -4.31 -49.88
C ILE A 5 -5.95 -4.07 -50.62
N LEU A 6 -4.82 -4.06 -49.91
CA LEU A 6 -3.57 -4.66 -50.40
C LEU A 6 -2.55 -4.82 -49.26
N LEU A 7 -2.29 -6.09 -48.93
CA LEU A 7 -1.17 -6.63 -48.16
C LEU A 7 0.15 -6.50 -48.94
N PHE A 8 1.28 -6.33 -48.24
CA PHE A 8 2.34 -7.35 -48.04
C PHE A 8 3.50 -6.74 -47.20
N VAL A 9 3.73 -7.25 -45.99
CA VAL A 9 4.89 -8.08 -45.56
C VAL A 9 6.25 -7.36 -45.52
N LEU A 10 6.82 -7.26 -44.31
CA LEU A 10 8.14 -7.86 -44.00
C LEU A 10 8.32 -7.96 -42.47
N LEU A 11 8.37 -9.19 -41.98
CA LEU A 11 8.67 -9.58 -40.61
C LEU A 11 9.86 -10.54 -40.67
N THR A 12 11.06 -10.11 -40.27
CA THR A 12 12.19 -11.02 -39.96
C THR A 12 13.27 -10.35 -39.11
N GLY A 13 13.83 -11.15 -38.18
CA GLY A 13 15.12 -10.94 -37.51
C GLY A 13 14.99 -10.48 -36.06
N PHE A 14 15.52 -11.13 -35.02
CA PHE A 14 16.55 -12.16 -34.93
C PHE A 14 16.35 -12.97 -33.64
N LEU A 15 16.58 -14.28 -33.73
CA LEU A 15 16.81 -15.16 -32.57
C LEU A 15 18.19 -14.83 -31.95
N THR A 16 18.23 -14.61 -30.64
CA THR A 16 19.49 -14.76 -29.87
C THR A 16 19.22 -15.67 -28.68
N ALA A 17 19.64 -16.92 -28.81
CA ALA A 17 19.71 -17.87 -27.71
C ALA A 17 21.11 -17.77 -27.12
N CYS A 18 21.24 -17.23 -25.90
CA CYS A 18 22.49 -17.28 -25.16
C CYS A 18 22.69 -18.67 -24.56
N GLN A 19 23.54 -19.45 -25.23
CA GLN A 19 24.23 -20.60 -24.65
C GLN A 19 25.26 -20.06 -23.65
N ASN A 20 25.03 -20.22 -22.35
CA ASN A 20 26.07 -20.03 -21.36
C ASN A 20 26.46 -21.37 -20.75
N THR A 21 27.68 -21.74 -21.13
CA THR A 21 28.52 -22.81 -20.65
C THR A 21 28.59 -22.83 -19.13
N THR A 22 28.41 -24.02 -18.56
CA THR A 22 28.89 -24.38 -17.22
C THR A 22 30.41 -24.20 -17.12
N PRO A 23 30.89 -23.54 -16.05
CA PRO A 23 32.15 -23.88 -15.43
C PRO A 23 31.88 -24.41 -14.02
N THR A 24 32.09 -25.71 -13.86
CA THR A 24 32.41 -26.30 -12.55
C THR A 24 33.61 -25.56 -11.97
N SER A 25 33.44 -24.91 -10.82
CA SER A 25 34.57 -24.53 -9.97
C SER A 25 34.25 -24.75 -8.50
N LYS A 26 34.88 -25.82 -8.01
CA LYS A 26 35.54 -25.97 -6.71
C LYS A 26 34.86 -25.38 -5.46
N LYS A 27 34.44 -26.33 -4.62
CA LYS A 27 34.45 -26.30 -3.16
C LYS A 27 35.60 -25.43 -2.62
N ALA A 28 35.25 -24.38 -1.90
CA ALA A 28 36.13 -23.73 -0.94
C ALA A 28 35.32 -23.55 0.34
N ASP A 29 35.70 -24.31 1.37
CA ASP A 29 35.25 -24.09 2.74
C ASP A 29 35.59 -22.66 3.12
N SER A 30 34.55 -21.90 3.45
CA SER A 30 34.68 -20.68 4.22
C SER A 30 33.61 -20.76 5.29
N VAL A 31 34.08 -21.03 6.50
CA VAL A 31 33.34 -20.85 7.74
C VAL A 31 32.97 -19.37 7.79
N ILE A 32 31.81 -19.03 7.24
CA ILE A 32 31.16 -17.75 7.50
C ILE A 32 30.31 -18.02 8.74
N THR A 33 30.80 -17.50 9.85
CA THR A 33 30.04 -17.28 11.08
C THR A 33 28.64 -16.86 10.70
N ALA A 34 27.66 -17.70 11.06
CA ALA A 34 26.26 -17.36 10.92
C ALA A 34 26.00 -16.13 11.79
N GLU A 35 26.14 -14.94 11.20
CA GLU A 35 25.42 -13.78 11.68
C GLU A 35 23.96 -14.17 11.61
N ASN A 36 23.43 -14.45 12.79
CA ASN A 36 22.03 -14.67 13.04
C ASN A 36 21.34 -13.32 12.79
N LYS A 37 21.22 -12.91 11.52
CA LYS A 37 20.21 -11.97 11.09
C LYS A 37 18.91 -12.69 11.37
N THR A 38 18.40 -12.47 12.58
CA THR A 38 16.97 -12.58 12.87
C THR A 38 16.27 -11.87 11.73
N VAL A 39 15.76 -12.65 10.77
CA VAL A 39 14.84 -12.18 9.76
C VAL A 39 13.69 -11.62 10.56
N SER A 40 13.69 -10.29 10.73
CA SER A 40 12.65 -9.56 11.44
C SER A 40 11.35 -9.92 10.75
N LYS A 41 10.58 -10.81 11.37
CA LYS A 41 9.25 -11.17 10.91
C LYS A 41 8.48 -9.86 10.81
N LEU A 42 8.15 -9.44 9.58
CA LEU A 42 7.33 -8.26 9.32
C LEU A 42 6.10 -8.35 10.24
N GLU A 43 6.01 -7.45 11.20
CA GLU A 43 4.89 -7.42 12.14
C GLU A 43 3.66 -6.99 11.33
N LYS A 44 2.76 -7.96 11.11
CA LYS A 44 1.48 -7.74 10.44
C LYS A 44 0.42 -7.45 11.50
N GLU A 45 -0.20 -6.27 11.44
CA GLU A 45 -1.34 -5.89 12.25
C GLU A 45 -2.56 -5.69 11.35
N CYS A 46 -3.75 -6.06 11.83
CA CYS A 46 -4.99 -5.81 11.11
C CYS A 46 -5.97 -5.06 11.99
N TYR A 47 -6.69 -4.12 11.39
CA TYR A 47 -7.64 -3.25 12.08
C TYR A 47 -8.96 -3.22 11.31
N LEU A 48 -10.06 -3.15 12.03
CA LEU A 48 -11.42 -3.20 11.48
C LEU A 48 -12.31 -2.16 12.16
N TYR A 49 -13.04 -1.42 11.35
CA TYR A 49 -14.25 -0.71 11.75
C TYR A 49 -15.43 -1.36 11.04
N ALA A 50 -16.50 -1.64 11.79
CA ALA A 50 -17.76 -2.14 11.27
C ALA A 50 -18.90 -1.49 12.03
N SER A 51 -19.77 -0.77 11.32
CA SER A 51 -20.94 -0.09 11.91
C SER A 51 -22.07 -0.08 10.88
N GLY A 52 -23.21 -0.66 11.23
CA GLY A 52 -24.31 -0.85 10.28
C GLY A 52 -23.84 -1.61 9.03
N LYS A 53 -23.89 -0.94 7.87
CA LYS A 53 -23.46 -1.49 6.57
C LYS A 53 -22.05 -1.02 6.15
N ASP A 54 -21.43 -0.16 6.96
CA ASP A 54 -20.10 0.37 6.68
C ASP A 54 -19.02 -0.56 7.21
N THR A 55 -17.98 -0.77 6.42
CA THR A 55 -16.79 -1.53 6.80
C THR A 55 -15.53 -0.82 6.34
N ILE A 56 -14.57 -0.66 7.25
CA ILE A 56 -13.22 -0.20 6.91
C ILE A 56 -12.23 -1.23 7.45
N ALA A 57 -11.38 -1.74 6.59
CA ALA A 57 -10.39 -2.75 6.96
C ALA A 57 -9.00 -2.28 6.55
N MET A 58 -8.05 -2.34 7.48
CA MET A 58 -6.66 -1.95 7.27
C MET A 58 -5.74 -3.10 7.65
N THR A 59 -4.77 -3.39 6.78
CA THR A 59 -3.61 -4.21 7.12
C THR A 59 -2.40 -3.31 7.18
N LEU A 60 -1.60 -3.41 8.25
CA LEU A 60 -0.31 -2.74 8.40
C LEU A 60 0.80 -3.79 8.48
N ARG A 61 1.90 -3.52 7.80
CA ARG A 61 3.13 -4.32 7.79
C ARG A 61 4.27 -3.38 8.14
N LYS A 62 4.97 -3.65 9.25
CA LYS A 62 6.07 -2.81 9.72
C LYS A 62 7.43 -3.33 9.30
N ASN A 63 8.21 -2.49 8.62
CA ASN A 63 9.59 -2.75 8.25
C ASN A 63 10.49 -1.61 8.75
N GLY A 64 11.08 -1.78 9.94
CA GLY A 64 11.78 -0.69 10.62
C GLY A 64 10.82 0.47 10.92
N ASP A 65 11.16 1.66 10.44
CA ASP A 65 10.35 2.89 10.63
C ASP A 65 9.28 3.09 9.55
N GLN A 66 9.31 2.28 8.49
CA GLN A 66 8.35 2.35 7.40
C GLN A 66 7.18 1.38 7.64
N LEU A 67 5.99 1.84 7.27
CA LEU A 67 4.78 1.04 7.25
C LEU A 67 4.27 0.93 5.82
N SER A 68 3.81 -0.26 5.46
CA SER A 68 3.07 -0.51 4.23
C SER A 68 1.84 -1.34 4.53
N GLY A 69 0.90 -1.41 3.60
CA GLY A 69 -0.38 -2.01 3.91
C GLY A 69 -1.40 -1.96 2.80
N ASP A 70 -2.58 -2.45 3.14
CA ASP A 70 -3.78 -2.39 2.30
C ASP A 70 -4.89 -1.71 3.11
N LEU A 71 -5.71 -0.91 2.43
CA LEU A 71 -6.82 -0.20 3.04
C LEU A 71 -8.07 -0.30 2.16
N LEU A 72 -9.16 -0.70 2.80
CA LEU A 72 -10.50 -0.81 2.23
C LEU A 72 -11.42 0.16 2.95
N TYR A 73 -12.10 1.03 2.20
CA TYR A 73 -13.33 1.69 2.60
C TYR A 73 -14.50 1.10 1.82
N SER A 74 -15.42 0.43 2.51
CA SER A 74 -16.66 -0.08 1.97
C SER A 74 -17.81 0.57 2.72
N LEU A 75 -18.15 1.80 2.33
CA LEU A 75 -19.21 2.59 2.97
C LEU A 75 -20.51 2.44 2.19
N PHE A 76 -21.63 2.32 2.90
CA PHE A 76 -22.94 2.20 2.29
C PHE A 76 -23.26 3.44 1.44
N GLU A 77 -23.86 3.23 0.26
CA GLU A 77 -24.19 4.28 -0.73
C GLU A 77 -22.98 5.05 -1.28
N LYS A 78 -21.75 4.59 -1.01
CA LYS A 78 -20.53 5.10 -1.63
C LYS A 78 -19.85 4.01 -2.45
N ASP A 79 -19.04 4.45 -3.40
CA ASP A 79 -18.18 3.52 -4.12
C ASP A 79 -17.13 2.93 -3.18
N ARG A 80 -16.90 1.64 -3.35
CA ARG A 80 -15.92 0.89 -2.60
C ARG A 80 -14.53 1.33 -3.03
N ASN A 81 -13.74 1.86 -2.10
CA ASN A 81 -12.34 2.24 -2.34
C ASN A 81 -11.43 1.17 -1.74
N TYR A 82 -10.60 0.55 -2.58
CA TYR A 82 -9.56 -0.38 -2.15
C TYR A 82 -8.23 0.07 -2.73
N GLY A 83 -7.17 -0.02 -1.94
CA GLY A 83 -5.86 0.39 -2.38
C GLY A 83 -4.75 0.06 -1.39
N THR A 84 -3.57 0.57 -1.68
CA THR A 84 -2.37 0.35 -0.87
C THR A 84 -2.02 1.58 -0.08
N ILE A 85 -1.41 1.36 1.08
CA ILE A 85 -0.95 2.43 1.96
C ILE A 85 0.55 2.32 2.17
N THR A 86 1.20 3.48 2.21
CA THR A 86 2.55 3.64 2.76
C THR A 86 2.50 4.68 3.85
N GLY A 87 3.38 4.60 4.84
CA GLY A 87 3.31 5.51 5.96
C GLY A 87 4.43 5.36 6.98
N LYS A 88 4.30 6.13 8.06
CA LYS A 88 5.22 6.11 9.20
C LYS A 88 4.52 6.55 10.47
N MET A 89 5.05 6.08 11.60
CA MET A 89 4.68 6.60 12.91
C MET A 89 5.49 7.87 13.23
N LYS A 90 4.86 8.86 13.84
CA LYS A 90 5.50 9.98 14.51
C LYS A 90 4.84 10.17 15.87
N GLY A 91 5.50 9.72 16.94
CA GLY A 91 4.86 9.52 18.23
C GLY A 91 3.69 8.53 18.08
N ASP A 92 2.52 8.93 18.57
CA ASP A 92 1.30 8.11 18.49
C ASP A 92 0.52 8.29 17.17
N SER A 93 0.98 9.19 16.29
CA SER A 93 0.28 9.49 15.03
C SER A 93 0.88 8.69 13.87
N LEU A 94 0.02 7.94 13.19
CA LEU A 94 0.30 7.22 11.96
C LEU A 94 -0.07 8.11 10.77
N PHE A 95 0.94 8.54 10.01
CA PHE A 95 0.77 9.30 8.78
C PHE A 95 0.81 8.33 7.60
N ILE A 96 -0.22 8.37 6.76
CA ILE A 96 -0.44 7.45 5.65
C ILE A 96 -0.65 8.24 4.36
N HIS A 97 0.00 7.77 3.31
CA HIS A 97 -0.37 8.04 1.93
C HIS A 97 -1.16 6.83 1.42
N TYR A 98 -2.42 7.05 1.05
CA TYR A 98 -3.33 6.04 0.52
C TYR A 98 -3.52 6.23 -0.99
N ILE A 99 -3.10 5.24 -1.77
CA ILE A 99 -3.27 5.20 -3.22
C ILE A 99 -4.34 4.16 -3.54
N PHE A 100 -5.38 4.58 -4.26
CA PHE A 100 -6.55 3.78 -4.59
C PHE A 100 -7.06 4.10 -5.99
N ASP A 101 -7.76 3.15 -6.60
CA ASP A 101 -8.38 3.35 -7.90
C ASP A 101 -9.78 3.94 -7.71
N ALA A 102 -10.07 5.03 -8.42
CA ALA A 102 -11.38 5.64 -8.51
C ALA A 102 -11.67 6.00 -9.96
N GLU A 103 -12.84 5.61 -10.48
CA GLU A 103 -13.28 5.94 -11.85
C GLU A 103 -12.28 5.54 -12.96
N GLY A 104 -11.48 4.51 -12.73
CA GLY A 104 -10.45 4.06 -13.68
C GLY A 104 -9.14 4.86 -13.64
N MET A 105 -8.97 5.73 -12.65
CA MET A 105 -7.76 6.53 -12.41
C MET A 105 -7.17 6.25 -11.03
N HIS A 106 -5.83 6.28 -10.93
CA HIS A 106 -5.15 6.26 -9.64
C HIS A 106 -5.38 7.59 -8.93
N SER A 107 -5.95 7.52 -7.74
CA SER A 107 -6.17 8.62 -6.81
C SER A 107 -5.31 8.45 -5.57
N ALA A 108 -4.93 9.57 -4.95
CA ALA A 108 -4.08 9.59 -3.78
C ALA A 108 -4.66 10.54 -2.72
N ARG A 109 -4.64 10.11 -1.45
CA ARG A 109 -5.00 10.97 -0.32
C ARG A 109 -4.13 10.72 0.91
N GLU A 110 -3.91 11.78 1.67
CA GLU A 110 -3.32 11.67 3.01
C GLU A 110 -4.36 11.21 4.02
N LEU A 111 -3.89 10.43 4.98
CA LEU A 111 -4.65 9.96 6.13
C LEU A 111 -3.77 10.08 7.37
N ILE A 112 -4.38 10.49 8.48
CA ILE A 112 -3.70 10.50 9.78
C ILE A 112 -4.55 9.71 10.75
N PHE A 113 -3.96 8.71 11.39
CA PHE A 113 -4.60 7.96 12.48
C PHE A 113 -3.87 8.23 13.79
N LEU A 114 -4.61 8.40 14.88
CA LEU A 114 -4.05 8.41 16.22
C LEU A 114 -4.14 7.00 16.80
N LYS A 115 -2.99 6.42 17.16
CA LYS A 115 -2.91 5.12 17.83
C LYS A 115 -3.20 5.28 19.32
N LYS A 116 -4.19 4.54 19.82
CA LYS A 116 -4.52 4.44 21.25
C LYS A 116 -4.67 2.98 21.64
N GLY A 117 -3.60 2.38 22.19
CA GLY A 117 -3.57 0.95 22.49
C GLY A 117 -3.83 0.11 21.24
N ASN A 118 -4.94 -0.63 21.24
CA ASN A 118 -5.38 -1.47 20.12
C ASN A 118 -6.32 -0.76 19.13
N GLN A 119 -6.34 0.58 19.15
CA GLN A 119 -7.23 1.38 18.29
C GLN A 119 -6.45 2.31 17.38
N LEU A 120 -6.99 2.52 16.18
CA LEU A 120 -6.59 3.60 15.28
C LEU A 120 -7.80 4.52 15.07
N LEU A 121 -7.68 5.76 15.51
CA LEU A 121 -8.71 6.78 15.36
C LEU A 121 -8.40 7.60 14.12
N GLU A 122 -9.27 7.58 13.11
CA GLU A 122 -9.10 8.39 11.91
C GLU A 122 -9.25 9.88 12.24
N GLY A 123 -8.27 10.67 11.83
CA GLY A 123 -8.25 12.12 11.98
C GLY A 123 -8.90 12.82 10.80
N PHE A 124 -9.67 13.87 11.08
CA PHE A 124 -10.35 14.68 10.08
C PHE A 124 -9.92 16.14 10.16
N GLY A 125 -9.85 16.80 9.01
CA GLY A 125 -9.52 18.22 8.90
C GLY A 125 -9.67 18.70 7.46
N ASP A 126 -9.45 19.99 7.24
CA ASP A 126 -9.54 20.57 5.91
C ASP A 126 -8.46 20.00 4.99
N VAL A 127 -8.85 19.63 3.78
CA VAL A 127 -7.97 19.11 2.74
C VAL A 127 -7.94 20.04 1.52
N GLU A 128 -6.86 19.94 0.74
CA GLU A 128 -6.72 20.58 -0.56
C GLU A 128 -6.09 19.62 -1.55
N GLU A 129 -6.36 19.85 -2.84
CA GLU A 129 -5.63 19.14 -3.89
C GLU A 129 -4.27 19.78 -4.09
N LYS A 130 -3.21 18.96 -4.09
CA LYS A 130 -1.85 19.37 -4.39
C LYS A 130 -1.17 18.29 -5.20
N ASN A 131 -0.69 18.65 -6.39
CA ASN A 131 -0.01 17.72 -7.31
C ASN A 131 -0.85 16.46 -7.65
N GLY A 132 -2.18 16.59 -7.72
CA GLY A 132 -3.08 15.46 -7.98
C GLY A 132 -3.38 14.57 -6.77
N GLU A 133 -2.97 14.99 -5.56
CA GLU A 133 -3.22 14.26 -4.32
C GLU A 133 -4.06 15.13 -3.36
N MET A 134 -4.98 14.51 -2.63
CA MET A 134 -5.74 15.20 -1.58
C MET A 134 -4.92 15.19 -0.28
N VAL A 135 -4.40 16.35 0.12
CA VAL A 135 -3.52 16.52 1.29
C VAL A 135 -4.18 17.37 2.37
N PHE A 136 -3.73 17.25 3.63
CA PHE A 136 -4.25 18.12 4.70
C PHE A 136 -3.67 19.53 4.61
N LYS A 137 -4.54 20.56 4.69
CA LYS A 137 -4.10 21.97 4.69
C LYS A 137 -3.25 22.32 5.90
N ASP A 138 -3.61 21.80 7.07
CA ASP A 138 -2.85 21.98 8.32
C ASP A 138 -2.95 20.72 9.20
N PRO A 139 -1.90 19.87 9.22
CA PRO A 139 -1.86 18.68 10.07
C PRO A 139 -2.01 18.95 11.58
N ARG A 140 -1.87 20.20 12.04
CA ARG A 140 -2.06 20.57 13.46
C ARG A 140 -3.53 20.82 13.81
N LYS A 141 -4.39 21.00 12.79
CA LYS A 141 -5.85 21.22 12.97
C LYS A 141 -6.66 19.93 12.84
N ILE A 142 -5.98 18.78 12.75
CA ILE A 142 -6.61 17.47 12.69
C ILE A 142 -7.33 17.18 14.00
N GLN A 143 -8.59 16.79 13.89
CA GLN A 143 -9.44 16.44 15.02
C GLN A 143 -9.71 14.94 15.04
N PHE A 144 -9.75 14.38 16.26
CA PHE A 144 -10.00 12.95 16.50
C PHE A 144 -11.29 12.71 17.33
N ASN A 145 -12.19 13.68 17.38
CA ASN A 145 -13.42 13.66 18.19
C ASN A 145 -14.62 13.06 17.46
N ASN A 146 -14.72 13.22 16.14
CA ASN A 146 -15.75 12.62 15.28
C ASN A 146 -15.22 11.37 14.54
N SER A 147 -14.31 10.63 15.20
CA SER A 147 -13.47 9.64 14.53
C SER A 147 -14.15 8.32 14.27
N ILE A 148 -13.92 7.79 13.08
CA ILE A 148 -13.99 6.35 12.81
C ILE A 148 -12.87 5.68 13.64
N VAL A 149 -13.24 4.71 14.47
CA VAL A 149 -12.29 3.99 15.34
C VAL A 149 -12.13 2.56 14.85
N LEU A 150 -10.99 2.26 14.25
CA LEU A 150 -10.67 0.90 13.83
C LEU A 150 -10.08 0.13 15.02
N GLN A 151 -10.64 -1.03 15.32
CA GLN A 151 -10.19 -1.92 16.38
C GLN A 151 -9.19 -2.93 15.82
N LYS A 152 -8.07 -3.16 16.52
CA LYS A 152 -7.13 -4.23 16.19
C LYS A 152 -7.85 -5.57 16.28
N GLY A 153 -7.67 -6.40 15.26
CA GLY A 153 -8.25 -7.71 15.16
C GLY A 153 -7.31 -8.70 14.48
N ASN A 154 -7.84 -9.89 14.25
CA ASN A 154 -7.10 -10.93 13.54
C ASN A 154 -7.02 -10.60 12.05
N CYS A 155 -5.82 -10.75 11.50
CA CYS A 155 -5.65 -10.75 10.06
C CYS A 155 -6.32 -11.98 9.47
N LYS A 156 -7.11 -11.77 8.43
CA LYS A 156 -7.67 -12.83 7.59
C LYS A 156 -6.77 -13.07 6.38
#